data_AF-A0A178AYP7-F1
#
_entry.id   AF-A0A178AYP7-F1
#
_cell.length_a   1.000
_cell.length_b   1.000
_cell.length_c   1.000
_cell.angle_alpha   90.00
_cell.angle_beta   90.00
_cell.angle_gamma   90.00
#
_symmetry.space_group_name_H-M   'P 1'
#
loop_
_entity.id
_entity.type
_entity.pdbx_description
1 polymer ?
#
loop_
_entity_poly.entity_id
_entity_poly.type
_entity_poly.pdbx_seq_one_letter_code
_entity_poly.pdbx_strand_id
1 'polypeptide(L)'
;MSDKHSLDSLSRKLYPSTRLAIPPHHSTFPELTAAITDLRLHPTIEAALHLLNSDLPSAHFLVRHMQAPPAVEGMLLHGILHRAEGDFDNSRAWISDVKDACEGFQPKKKDEGQKLDQGISDKTRSGTGVEQTLVEYVYGASEPSELIDDVEAFRKKKGSQRGEKEEEQLEERSREELRLVIEWCKVKFGAAEWMDATKAWEKNSEEISKISGDMIVMSAGNHQEQLSEERSSESSRAMPDGR
;
A
#
# COMPACT_ATOMS: atom_id res chain seq x y z
N MET A 1 -31.73 0.13 11.31
CA MET A 1 -31.01 1.21 10.62
C MET A 1 -29.54 0.86 10.73
N SER A 2 -28.91 0.42 9.64
CA SER A 2 -27.46 0.14 9.66
C SER A 2 -26.75 1.48 9.84
N ASP A 3 -25.85 1.58 10.83
CA ASP A 3 -24.99 2.75 10.95
C ASP A 3 -24.25 2.90 9.61
N LYS A 4 -24.52 4.01 8.91
CA LYS A 4 -23.88 4.25 7.62
C LYS A 4 -22.43 4.61 7.91
N HIS A 5 -21.51 3.74 7.51
CA HIS A 5 -20.09 4.00 7.62
C HIS A 5 -19.72 5.27 6.83
N SER A 6 -18.80 6.04 7.39
CA SER A 6 -18.09 7.15 6.75
C SER A 6 -16.59 6.96 6.89
N LEU A 7 -15.81 7.70 6.08
CA LEU A 7 -14.35 7.72 6.16
C LEU A 7 -13.88 7.96 7.60
N ASP A 8 -14.45 8.95 8.29
CA ASP A 8 -14.09 9.27 9.67
C ASP A 8 -14.44 8.13 10.64
N SER A 9 -15.61 7.50 10.48
CA SER A 9 -16.04 6.41 11.36
C SER A 9 -15.15 5.17 11.20
N LEU A 10 -14.77 4.83 9.96
CA LEU A 10 -13.89 3.71 9.67
C LEU A 10 -12.48 4.02 10.14
N SER A 11 -11.95 5.20 9.83
CA SER A 11 -10.63 5.63 10.27
C SER A 11 -10.47 5.55 11.80
N ARG A 12 -11.47 6.05 12.56
CA ARG A 12 -11.46 5.95 14.03
C ARG A 12 -11.45 4.51 14.54
N LYS A 13 -12.12 3.58 13.86
CA LYS A 13 -12.13 2.16 14.23
C LYS A 13 -10.84 1.46 13.82
N LEU A 14 -10.32 1.75 12.63
CA LEU A 14 -9.21 1.03 12.02
C LEU A 14 -7.85 1.45 12.56
N TYR A 15 -7.61 2.75 12.82
CA TYR A 15 -6.29 3.20 13.30
C TYR A 15 -5.81 2.42 14.52
N PRO A 16 -6.54 2.34 15.65
CA PRO A 16 -6.01 1.68 16.85
C PRO A 16 -5.74 0.17 16.67
N SER A 17 -6.44 -0.47 15.72
CA SER A 17 -6.38 -1.90 15.46
C SER A 17 -5.37 -2.32 14.40
N THR A 18 -4.84 -1.37 13.60
CA THR A 18 -3.90 -1.70 12.52
C THR A 18 -2.67 -2.41 13.08
N ARG A 19 -2.31 -3.52 12.44
CA ARG A 19 -1.10 -4.31 12.71
C ARG A 19 -0.40 -4.68 11.40
N LEU A 20 0.78 -4.12 11.16
CA LEU A 20 1.61 -4.26 9.96
C LEU A 20 3.09 -4.53 10.27
N ALA A 21 3.52 -4.48 11.54
CA ALA A 21 4.89 -4.82 11.95
C ALA A 21 5.19 -6.31 11.74
N ILE A 22 4.16 -7.16 11.66
CA ILE A 22 4.22 -8.58 11.30
C ILE A 22 3.29 -8.80 10.08
N PRO A 23 3.64 -9.70 9.13
CA PRO A 23 2.76 -9.97 7.99
C PRO A 23 1.37 -10.43 8.46
N PRO A 24 0.29 -9.71 8.09
CA PRO A 24 -1.05 -10.15 8.40
C PRO A 24 -1.45 -11.33 7.49
N HIS A 25 -2.19 -12.28 8.05
CA HIS A 25 -2.73 -13.41 7.29
C HIS A 25 -4.16 -13.16 6.79
N HIS A 26 -4.89 -12.25 7.44
CA HIS A 26 -6.26 -11.89 7.14
C HIS A 26 -6.52 -10.45 7.57
N SER A 27 -7.59 -9.86 7.04
CA SER A 27 -8.05 -8.55 7.48
C SER A 27 -8.48 -8.57 8.95
N THR A 28 -8.19 -7.50 9.68
CA THR A 28 -8.51 -7.36 11.10
C THR A 28 -10.02 -7.37 11.35
N PHE A 29 -10.77 -6.73 10.45
CA PHE A 29 -12.23 -6.71 10.46
C PHE A 29 -12.76 -7.10 9.07
N PRO A 30 -12.96 -8.40 8.80
CA PRO A 30 -13.48 -8.87 7.52
C PRO A 30 -14.85 -8.27 7.18
N GLU A 31 -15.67 -7.96 8.18
CA GLU A 31 -16.99 -7.34 7.99
C GLU A 31 -16.92 -5.91 7.45
N LEU A 32 -15.77 -5.24 7.60
CA LEU A 32 -15.59 -3.86 7.12
C LEU A 32 -15.06 -3.78 5.69
N THR A 33 -14.56 -4.87 5.09
CA THR A 33 -14.03 -4.85 3.72
C THR A 33 -15.07 -4.35 2.72
N ALA A 34 -16.31 -4.86 2.78
CA ALA A 34 -17.40 -4.36 1.92
C ALA A 34 -17.78 -2.91 2.26
N ALA A 35 -17.78 -2.55 3.54
CA ALA A 35 -18.10 -1.20 3.98
C ALA A 35 -17.08 -0.15 3.50
N ILE A 36 -15.79 -0.53 3.42
CA ILE A 36 -14.72 0.32 2.89
C ILE A 36 -14.99 0.63 1.41
N THR A 37 -15.25 -0.40 0.60
CA THR A 37 -15.54 -0.25 -0.83
C THR A 37 -16.86 0.50 -1.09
N ASP A 38 -17.88 0.29 -0.25
CA ASP A 38 -19.17 0.99 -0.35
C ASP A 38 -19.07 2.50 -0.13
N LEU A 39 -17.98 3.01 0.46
CA LEU A 39 -17.75 4.45 0.57
C LEU A 39 -17.43 5.10 -0.79
N ARG A 40 -17.01 4.32 -1.79
CA ARG A 40 -16.61 4.76 -3.14
C ARG A 40 -15.68 5.97 -3.08
N LEU A 41 -14.63 5.88 -2.28
CA LEU A 41 -13.64 6.95 -2.16
C LEU A 41 -12.70 6.96 -3.37
N HIS A 42 -11.77 7.92 -3.42
CA HIS A 42 -10.64 7.81 -4.34
C HIS A 42 -9.92 6.45 -4.11
N PRO A 43 -9.52 5.71 -5.16
CA PRO A 43 -8.88 4.40 -5.02
C PRO A 43 -7.66 4.37 -4.10
N THR A 44 -6.90 5.47 -4.01
CA THR A 44 -5.79 5.60 -3.06
C THR A 44 -6.27 5.63 -1.61
N ILE A 45 -7.35 6.36 -1.30
CA ILE A 45 -7.89 6.43 0.06
C ILE A 45 -8.50 5.08 0.43
N GLU A 46 -9.20 4.43 -0.51
CA GLU A 46 -9.73 3.08 -0.32
C GLU A 46 -8.60 2.08 -0.04
N ALA A 47 -7.52 2.10 -0.81
CA ALA A 47 -6.35 1.25 -0.58
C ALA A 47 -5.71 1.48 0.80
N ALA A 48 -5.60 2.73 1.25
CA ALA A 48 -5.10 3.05 2.57
C ALA A 48 -6.01 2.51 3.69
N LEU A 49 -7.34 2.57 3.52
CA LEU A 49 -8.28 1.96 4.47
C LEU A 49 -8.16 0.43 4.51
N HIS A 50 -7.95 -0.22 3.37
CA HIS A 50 -7.68 -1.66 3.35
C HIS A 50 -6.37 -2.00 4.06
N LEU A 51 -5.30 -1.22 3.88
CA LEU A 51 -4.05 -1.38 4.65
C LEU A 51 -4.25 -1.19 6.16
N LEU A 52 -5.04 -0.19 6.57
CA LEU A 52 -5.40 0.00 7.98
C LEU A 52 -6.20 -1.20 8.55
N ASN A 53 -6.97 -1.88 7.70
CA ASN A 53 -7.69 -3.11 8.04
C ASN A 53 -6.84 -4.38 7.86
N SER A 54 -5.54 -4.26 7.57
CA SER A 54 -4.65 -5.38 7.24
C SER A 54 -5.17 -6.28 6.08
N ASP A 55 -6.02 -5.72 5.22
CA ASP A 55 -6.62 -6.36 4.04
C ASP A 55 -5.70 -6.17 2.82
N LEU A 56 -4.55 -6.85 2.87
CA LEU A 56 -3.53 -6.72 1.83
C LEU A 56 -4.02 -7.11 0.41
N PRO A 57 -4.84 -8.16 0.22
CA PRO A 57 -5.34 -8.49 -1.11
C PRO A 57 -6.14 -7.36 -1.77
N SER A 58 -7.05 -6.72 -1.01
CA SER A 58 -7.85 -5.60 -1.52
C SER A 58 -6.99 -4.36 -1.78
N ALA A 59 -6.04 -4.06 -0.88
CA ALA A 59 -5.10 -2.97 -1.09
C ALA A 59 -4.25 -3.20 -2.35
N HIS A 60 -3.69 -4.41 -2.52
CA HIS A 60 -2.86 -4.78 -3.66
C HIS A 60 -3.63 -4.67 -4.98
N PHE A 61 -4.88 -5.14 -4.99
CA PHE A 61 -5.77 -5.04 -6.15
C PHE A 61 -5.97 -3.60 -6.61
N LEU A 62 -6.01 -2.63 -5.69
CA LEU A 62 -6.16 -1.22 -6.02
C LEU A 62 -4.83 -0.60 -6.48
N VAL A 63 -3.75 -0.75 -5.70
CA VAL A 63 -2.46 -0.09 -5.98
C VAL A 63 -1.77 -0.60 -7.24
N ARG A 64 -2.10 -1.81 -7.73
CA ARG A 64 -1.59 -2.30 -9.02
C ARG A 64 -2.05 -1.49 -10.23
N HIS A 65 -3.02 -0.59 -10.08
CA HIS A 65 -3.44 0.34 -11.13
C HIS A 65 -2.82 1.75 -10.95
N MET A 66 -1.97 1.94 -9.94
CA MET A 66 -1.33 3.21 -9.57
C MET A 66 0.19 3.02 -9.45
N GLN A 67 0.80 2.49 -10.51
CA GLN A 67 2.20 2.02 -10.53
C GLN A 67 3.21 3.03 -11.08
N ALA A 68 2.78 4.24 -11.45
CA ALA A 68 3.65 5.23 -12.06
C ALA A 68 3.18 6.66 -11.76
N PRO A 69 4.07 7.67 -11.87
CA PRO A 69 3.67 9.07 -11.82
C PRO A 69 2.57 9.37 -12.85
N PRO A 70 1.57 10.19 -12.49
CA PRO A 70 1.55 11.05 -11.31
C PRO A 70 0.97 10.41 -10.03
N ALA A 71 0.68 9.10 -10.01
CA ALA A 71 0.01 8.40 -8.91
C ALA A 71 0.95 8.06 -7.73
N VAL A 72 1.77 9.02 -7.29
CA VAL A 72 2.80 8.84 -6.27
C VAL A 72 2.27 8.37 -4.91
N GLU A 73 1.02 8.71 -4.57
CA GLU A 73 0.38 8.21 -3.36
C GLU A 73 0.10 6.71 -3.46
N GLY A 74 -0.38 6.22 -4.61
CA GLY A 74 -0.60 4.80 -4.84
C GLY A 74 0.71 4.01 -4.87
N MET A 75 1.76 4.59 -5.46
CA MET A 75 3.11 4.05 -5.43
C MET A 75 3.65 3.93 -4.00
N LEU A 76 3.43 4.96 -3.16
CA LEU A 76 3.83 4.93 -1.75
C LEU A 76 3.10 3.82 -0.98
N LEU A 77 1.78 3.71 -1.16
CA LEU A 77 0.99 2.63 -0.56
C LEU A 77 1.45 1.25 -1.03
N HIS A 78 1.95 1.12 -2.26
CA HIS A 78 2.55 -0.12 -2.77
C HIS A 78 3.82 -0.49 -2.00
N GLY A 79 4.70 0.50 -1.73
CA GLY A 79 5.87 0.32 -0.88
C GLY A 79 5.51 -0.08 0.55
N ILE A 80 4.50 0.55 1.14
CA ILE A 80 3.98 0.21 2.49
C ILE A 80 3.41 -1.22 2.51
N LEU A 81 2.67 -1.60 1.47
CA LEU A 81 2.10 -2.93 1.31
C LEU A 81 3.20 -4.01 1.30
N HIS A 82 4.23 -3.85 0.48
CA HIS A 82 5.32 -4.82 0.44
C HIS A 82 6.13 -4.88 1.74
N ARG A 83 6.25 -3.75 2.47
CA ARG A 83 6.81 -3.77 3.84
C ARG A 83 5.97 -4.65 4.77
N ALA A 84 4.65 -4.53 4.71
CA ALA A 84 3.74 -5.34 5.49
C ALA A 84 3.90 -6.84 5.14
N GLU A 85 3.98 -7.19 3.85
CA GLU A 85 4.22 -8.57 3.38
C GLU A 85 5.59 -9.12 3.78
N GLY A 86 6.59 -8.25 3.98
CA GLY A 86 7.97 -8.63 4.26
C GLY A 86 8.88 -8.71 3.03
N ASP A 87 8.40 -8.22 1.88
CA ASP A 87 9.20 -7.99 0.68
C ASP A 87 9.91 -6.62 0.79
N PHE A 88 10.94 -6.57 1.64
CA PHE A 88 11.62 -5.33 2.01
C PHE A 88 12.39 -4.70 0.85
N ASP A 89 12.96 -5.51 -0.04
CA ASP A 89 13.72 -5.01 -1.18
C ASP A 89 12.80 -4.30 -2.18
N ASN A 90 11.63 -4.88 -2.45
CA ASN A 90 10.63 -4.26 -3.29
C ASN A 90 10.00 -3.03 -2.62
N SER A 91 9.78 -3.08 -1.30
CA SER A 91 9.35 -1.91 -0.52
C SER A 91 10.31 -0.72 -0.69
N ARG A 92 11.62 -0.95 -0.58
CA ARG A 92 12.65 0.10 -0.79
C ARG A 92 12.65 0.61 -2.22
N ALA A 93 12.50 -0.26 -3.22
CA ALA A 93 12.44 0.13 -4.62
C ALA A 93 11.28 1.10 -4.88
N TRP A 94 10.07 0.76 -4.44
CA TRP A 94 8.89 1.63 -4.55
C TRP A 94 9.10 2.99 -3.87
N ILE A 95 9.61 2.99 -2.65
CA ILE A 95 9.86 4.21 -1.88
C ILE A 95 10.90 5.10 -2.57
N SER A 96 11.95 4.52 -3.15
CA SER A 96 12.93 5.24 -3.96
C SER A 96 12.29 5.86 -5.20
N ASP A 97 11.44 5.10 -5.90
CA ASP A 97 10.72 5.58 -7.08
C ASP A 97 9.77 6.74 -6.75
N VAL A 98 9.12 6.71 -5.57
CA VAL A 98 8.31 7.84 -5.08
C VAL A 98 9.18 9.08 -4.81
N LYS A 99 10.36 8.91 -4.20
CA LYS A 99 11.29 10.01 -3.93
C LYS A 99 11.74 10.68 -5.22
N ASP A 100 12.16 9.87 -6.21
CA ASP A 100 12.56 10.37 -7.53
C ASP A 100 11.43 11.15 -8.20
N ALA A 101 10.20 10.61 -8.21
CA ALA A 101 9.05 11.26 -8.80
C ALA A 101 8.66 12.57 -8.09
N CYS A 102 8.76 12.63 -6.76
CA CYS A 102 8.51 13.83 -5.97
C CYS A 102 9.54 14.94 -6.22
N GLU A 103 10.78 14.57 -6.54
CA GLU A 103 11.85 15.48 -6.96
C GLU A 103 11.79 15.85 -8.46
N GLY A 104 10.76 15.36 -9.16
CA GLY A 104 10.49 15.63 -10.58
C GLY A 104 11.33 14.80 -11.55
N PHE A 105 11.99 13.73 -11.08
CA PHE A 105 12.73 12.79 -11.93
C PHE A 105 11.85 11.62 -12.35
N GLN A 106 12.15 11.06 -13.52
CA GLN A 106 11.59 9.76 -13.88
C GLN A 106 12.18 8.70 -12.95
N PRO A 107 11.34 7.85 -12.31
CA PRO A 107 11.81 6.77 -11.46
C PRO A 107 12.90 5.92 -12.14
N LYS A 108 13.92 5.50 -11.39
CA LYS A 108 15.09 4.73 -11.88
C LYS A 108 15.96 5.43 -12.93
N LYS A 109 15.65 6.68 -13.29
CA LYS A 109 16.34 7.46 -14.34
C LYS A 109 16.92 8.77 -13.82
N LYS A 110 16.95 8.95 -12.51
CA LYS A 110 17.55 10.12 -11.84
C LYS A 110 19.04 10.28 -12.13
N ASP A 111 19.81 9.19 -12.10
CA ASP A 111 21.25 9.22 -12.40
C ASP A 111 21.54 9.55 -13.88
N GLU A 112 20.58 9.28 -14.77
CA GLU A 112 20.62 9.67 -16.18
C GLU A 112 20.14 11.14 -16.38
N GLY A 113 19.69 11.80 -15.32
CA GLY A 113 19.16 13.18 -15.35
C GLY A 113 17.79 13.31 -16.01
N GLN A 114 17.06 12.22 -16.24
CA GLN A 114 15.76 12.28 -16.93
C GLN A 114 14.68 12.85 -16.01
N LYS A 115 14.03 13.92 -16.46
CA LYS A 115 12.96 14.60 -15.74
C LYS A 115 11.59 14.12 -16.21
N LEU A 116 10.60 14.18 -15.31
CA LEU A 116 9.19 14.03 -15.67
C LEU A 116 8.76 15.22 -16.53
N ASP A 117 7.79 15.00 -17.42
CA ASP A 117 7.07 16.10 -18.05
C ASP A 117 6.48 17.04 -16.98
N GLN A 118 6.47 18.34 -17.27
CA GLN A 118 6.01 19.34 -16.31
C GLN A 118 4.56 19.07 -15.85
N GLY A 119 3.67 18.68 -16.77
CA GLY A 119 2.28 18.37 -16.45
C GLY A 119 2.12 17.10 -15.60
N ILE A 120 3.07 16.15 -15.67
CA ILE A 120 3.12 14.99 -14.78
C ILE A 120 3.69 15.40 -13.42
N SER A 121 4.80 16.15 -13.40
CA SER A 121 5.45 16.63 -12.18
C SER A 121 4.52 17.54 -11.36
N ASP A 122 3.68 18.35 -11.99
CA ASP A 122 2.72 19.20 -11.28
C ASP A 122 1.64 18.37 -10.58
N LYS A 123 1.25 17.24 -11.18
CA LYS A 123 0.24 16.31 -10.63
C LYS A 123 0.77 15.42 -9.50
N THR A 124 2.09 15.34 -9.29
CA THR A 124 2.66 14.62 -8.12
C THR A 124 2.54 15.44 -6.83
N ARG A 125 2.38 16.76 -6.94
CA ARG A 125 2.21 17.65 -5.80
C ARG A 125 0.83 17.50 -5.16
N SER A 126 0.74 17.91 -3.90
CA SER A 126 -0.55 18.12 -3.26
C SER A 126 -1.24 19.31 -3.94
N GLY A 127 -2.57 19.38 -3.80
CA GLY A 127 -3.34 20.51 -4.29
C GLY A 127 -2.91 21.85 -3.66
N THR A 128 -3.72 22.88 -3.88
CA THR A 128 -3.44 24.23 -3.37
C THR A 128 -3.20 24.25 -1.85
N GLY A 129 -2.08 24.82 -1.40
CA GLY A 129 -1.80 25.11 0.02
C GLY A 129 -0.79 24.19 0.72
N VAL A 130 -0.19 23.22 0.02
CA VAL A 130 0.89 22.38 0.56
C VAL A 130 2.12 22.48 -0.33
N GLU A 131 3.17 23.13 0.18
CA GLU A 131 4.44 23.33 -0.54
C GLU A 131 5.35 22.11 -0.51
N GLN A 132 5.19 21.27 0.51
CA GLN A 132 5.96 20.04 0.70
C GLN A 132 5.62 19.01 -0.37
N THR A 133 6.59 18.17 -0.73
CA THR A 133 6.35 16.92 -1.46
C THR A 133 5.63 15.90 -0.57
N LEU A 134 5.06 14.84 -1.17
CA LEU A 134 4.41 13.76 -0.42
C LEU A 134 5.38 13.14 0.60
N VAL A 135 6.63 12.91 0.19
CA VAL A 135 7.67 12.33 1.05
C VAL A 135 7.98 13.24 2.23
N GLU A 136 8.21 14.53 2.00
CA GLU A 136 8.46 15.49 3.08
C GLU A 136 7.26 15.65 4.01
N TYR A 137 6.04 15.55 3.50
CA TYR A 137 4.83 15.64 4.32
C TYR A 137 4.66 14.43 5.24
N VAL A 138 4.90 13.22 4.72
CA VAL A 138 4.71 11.97 5.47
C VAL A 138 5.87 11.69 6.43
N TYR A 139 7.11 11.96 6.01
CA TYR A 139 8.31 11.56 6.76
C TYR A 139 9.07 12.74 7.39
N GLY A 140 8.74 13.98 7.02
CA GLY A 140 9.43 15.15 7.55
C GLY A 140 10.92 15.13 7.20
N ALA A 141 11.76 15.10 8.24
CA ALA A 141 13.22 15.04 8.12
C ALA A 141 13.80 13.61 8.16
N SER A 142 12.97 12.60 8.44
CA SER A 142 13.40 11.20 8.46
C SER A 142 13.47 10.62 7.05
N GLU A 143 14.37 9.68 6.83
CA GLU A 143 14.38 8.93 5.58
C GLU A 143 13.26 7.86 5.59
N PRO A 144 12.45 7.76 4.53
CA PRO A 144 11.35 6.79 4.48
C PRO A 144 11.79 5.32 4.67
N SER A 145 13.04 5.01 4.29
CA SER A 145 13.63 3.68 4.47
C SER A 145 13.84 3.30 5.93
N GLU A 146 13.93 4.25 6.86
CA GLU A 146 14.15 3.97 8.28
C GLU A 146 13.07 3.04 8.85
N LEU A 147 11.79 3.29 8.52
CA LEU A 147 10.70 2.42 9.00
C LEU A 147 10.78 1.02 8.36
N ILE A 148 11.22 0.92 7.11
CA ILE A 148 11.45 -0.39 6.45
C ILE A 148 12.55 -1.14 7.18
N ASP A 149 13.68 -0.49 7.42
CA ASP A 149 14.86 -1.08 8.04
C ASP A 149 14.56 -1.53 9.48
N ASP A 150 13.80 -0.73 10.23
CA ASP A 150 13.41 -1.06 11.60
C ASP A 150 12.45 -2.25 11.66
N VAL A 151 11.45 -2.31 10.77
CA VAL A 151 10.54 -3.47 10.68
C VAL A 151 11.32 -4.73 10.26
N GLU A 152 12.22 -4.62 9.27
CA GLU A 152 13.04 -5.75 8.85
C GLU A 152 13.94 -6.25 10.00
N ALA A 153 14.61 -5.33 10.70
CA ALA A 153 15.45 -5.65 11.85
C ALA A 153 14.65 -6.33 12.96
N PHE A 154 13.45 -5.82 13.28
CA PHE A 154 12.53 -6.44 14.22
C PHE A 154 12.14 -7.87 13.80
N ARG A 155 11.81 -8.08 12.53
CA ARG A 155 11.44 -9.41 12.02
C ARG A 155 12.62 -10.39 11.98
N LYS A 156 13.87 -9.92 11.85
CA LYS A 156 15.07 -10.77 11.96
C LYS A 156 15.37 -11.24 13.38
N LYS A 157 14.82 -10.59 14.42
CA LYS A 157 15.00 -11.02 15.82
C LYS A 157 14.28 -12.34 16.10
N LYS A 158 14.89 -13.17 16.94
CA LYS A 158 14.23 -14.39 17.47
C LYS A 158 13.05 -13.99 18.35
N GLY A 159 12.02 -14.85 18.44
CA GLY A 159 10.81 -14.57 19.23
C GLY A 159 11.08 -14.16 20.68
N SER A 160 12.09 -14.74 21.34
CA SER A 160 12.49 -14.37 22.70
C SER A 160 13.18 -13.01 22.84
N GLN A 161 13.55 -12.39 21.72
CA GLN A 161 14.19 -11.07 21.62
C GLN A 161 13.24 -9.99 21.10
N ARG A 162 12.06 -10.37 20.59
CA ARG A 162 11.03 -9.43 20.17
C ARG A 162 10.30 -8.92 21.40
N GLY A 163 10.42 -7.62 21.65
CA GLY A 163 9.69 -6.97 22.74
C GLY A 163 8.35 -6.44 22.24
N GLU A 164 7.29 -6.70 23.00
CA GLU A 164 5.94 -6.15 22.72
C GLU A 164 5.97 -4.61 22.57
N LYS A 165 6.80 -3.93 23.36
CA LYS A 165 6.95 -2.48 23.28
C LYS A 165 7.59 -2.01 21.97
N GLU A 166 8.55 -2.77 21.44
CA GLU A 166 9.19 -2.45 20.17
C GLU A 166 8.21 -2.66 19.02
N GLU A 167 7.45 -3.76 19.05
CA GLU A 167 6.40 -4.02 18.08
C GLU A 167 5.37 -2.88 18.06
N GLU A 168 4.84 -2.50 19.22
CA GLU A 168 3.85 -1.43 19.31
C GLU A 168 4.38 -0.07 18.81
N GLN A 169 5.68 0.22 18.98
CA GLN A 169 6.31 1.42 18.42
C GLN A 169 6.35 1.39 16.87
N LEU A 170 6.61 0.24 16.28
CA LEU A 170 6.57 0.05 14.82
C LEU A 170 5.14 0.18 14.29
N GLU A 171 4.17 -0.33 15.05
CA GLU A 171 2.77 -0.19 14.71
C GLU A 171 2.30 1.27 14.80
N GLU A 172 2.74 2.00 15.83
CA GLU A 172 2.44 3.44 15.96
C GLU A 172 2.97 4.23 14.77
N ARG A 173 4.21 3.97 14.35
CA ARG A 173 4.80 4.61 13.16
C ARG A 173 4.07 4.24 11.88
N SER A 174 3.68 2.97 11.71
CA SER A 174 2.92 2.52 10.54
C SER A 174 1.52 3.15 10.47
N ARG A 175 0.85 3.31 11.63
CA ARG A 175 -0.44 4.01 11.73
C ARG A 175 -0.30 5.48 11.39
N GLU A 176 0.73 6.14 11.90
CA GLU A 176 0.99 7.56 11.64
C GLU A 176 1.31 7.80 10.16
N GLU A 177 2.13 6.95 9.54
CA GLU A 177 2.44 6.99 8.11
C GLU A 177 1.16 6.90 7.27
N LEU A 178 0.31 5.90 7.51
CA LEU A 178 -0.99 5.76 6.80
C LEU A 178 -1.93 6.94 7.08
N ARG A 179 -1.92 7.49 8.31
CA ARG A 179 -2.71 8.66 8.66
C ARG A 179 -2.31 9.88 7.84
N LEU A 180 -1.00 10.15 7.73
CA LEU A 180 -0.48 11.26 6.95
C LEU A 180 -0.77 11.08 5.46
N VAL A 181 -0.66 9.85 4.93
CA VAL A 181 -1.05 9.57 3.53
C VAL A 181 -2.53 9.85 3.30
N ILE A 182 -3.42 9.44 4.20
CA ILE A 182 -4.86 9.72 4.09
C ILE A 182 -5.13 11.23 4.15
N GLU A 183 -4.51 11.98 5.07
CA GLU A 183 -4.69 13.43 5.15
C GLU A 183 -4.18 14.15 3.89
N TRP A 184 -3.02 13.76 3.37
CA TRP A 184 -2.53 14.25 2.08
C TRP A 184 -3.55 13.98 0.95
N CYS A 185 -4.04 12.74 0.88
CA CYS A 185 -5.04 12.36 -0.11
C CYS A 185 -6.34 13.17 0.03
N LYS A 186 -6.79 13.46 1.25
CA LYS A 186 -7.98 14.30 1.48
C LYS A 186 -7.78 15.73 0.96
N VAL A 187 -6.58 16.29 1.09
CA VAL A 187 -6.26 17.62 0.53
C VAL A 187 -6.22 17.58 -1.00
N LYS A 188 -5.62 16.55 -1.59
CA LYS A 188 -5.44 16.42 -3.05
C LYS A 188 -6.72 16.03 -3.79
N PHE A 189 -7.46 15.08 -3.24
CA PHE A 189 -8.57 14.38 -3.89
C PHE A 189 -9.94 14.70 -3.30
N GLY A 190 -9.98 15.28 -2.10
CA GLY A 190 -11.20 15.43 -1.31
C GLY A 190 -11.55 14.16 -0.52
N ALA A 191 -12.62 14.26 0.28
CA ALA A 191 -13.14 13.18 1.13
C ALA A 191 -14.59 12.76 0.78
N ALA A 192 -15.12 13.29 -0.32
CA ALA A 192 -16.48 13.02 -0.77
C ALA A 192 -16.58 11.71 -1.57
N GLU A 193 -17.81 11.20 -1.72
CA GLU A 193 -18.09 10.03 -2.56
C GLU A 193 -17.66 10.31 -4.01
N TRP A 194 -16.84 9.43 -4.55
CA TRP A 194 -16.31 9.48 -5.91
C TRP A 194 -17.15 8.56 -6.81
N MET A 195 -18.18 9.13 -7.43
CA MET A 195 -19.13 8.39 -8.26
C MET A 195 -18.56 7.86 -9.58
N ASP A 196 -17.48 8.44 -10.08
CA ASP A 196 -16.79 8.04 -11.33
C ASP A 196 -15.28 7.86 -11.13
N ALA A 197 -14.88 6.72 -10.56
CA ALA A 197 -13.48 6.39 -10.32
C ALA A 197 -12.66 6.19 -11.62
N THR A 198 -13.30 6.12 -12.80
CA THR A 198 -12.57 5.93 -14.07
C THR A 198 -11.64 7.09 -14.39
N LYS A 199 -11.88 8.28 -13.82
CA LYS A 199 -11.01 9.46 -13.93
C LYS A 199 -9.77 9.41 -13.04
N ALA A 200 -9.82 8.65 -11.94
CA ALA A 200 -8.58 8.31 -11.22
C ALA A 200 -7.70 7.37 -12.07
N TRP A 201 -8.32 6.66 -13.01
CA TRP A 201 -7.69 5.68 -13.89
C TRP A 201 -7.55 6.21 -15.33
N GLU A 202 -7.78 7.51 -15.57
CA GLU A 202 -7.93 8.09 -16.91
C GLU A 202 -6.62 7.91 -17.71
N LYS A 203 -6.69 6.93 -18.63
CA LYS A 203 -5.77 6.57 -19.73
C LYS A 203 -4.31 6.96 -19.49
N ASN A 204 -3.54 5.98 -19.03
CA ASN A 204 -2.10 5.89 -19.25
C ASN A 204 -1.79 6.40 -20.66
N SER A 205 -1.15 7.57 -20.78
CA SER A 205 -0.51 7.97 -22.02
C SER A 205 0.52 6.89 -22.39
N GLU A 206 0.94 6.81 -23.66
CA GLU A 206 2.01 5.87 -24.05
C GLU A 206 3.26 6.03 -23.18
N GLU A 207 3.50 7.23 -22.66
CA GLU A 207 4.58 7.56 -21.75
C GLU A 207 4.38 6.98 -20.33
N ILE A 208 3.18 7.09 -19.75
CA ILE A 208 2.86 6.45 -18.46
C ILE A 208 2.93 4.93 -18.58
N SER A 209 2.52 4.36 -19.73
CA SER A 209 2.64 2.93 -20.00
C SER A 209 4.10 2.46 -20.06
N LYS A 210 4.99 3.24 -20.69
CA LYS A 210 6.43 2.97 -20.73
C LYS A 210 7.05 3.04 -19.33
N ILE A 211 6.75 4.08 -18.58
CA ILE A 211 7.23 4.23 -17.19
C ILE A 211 6.72 3.07 -16.33
N SER A 212 5.42 2.74 -16.41
CA SER A 212 4.83 1.62 -15.66
C SER A 212 5.45 0.27 -16.01
N GLY A 213 5.84 0.03 -17.26
CA GLY A 213 6.51 -1.20 -17.69
C GLY A 213 7.90 -1.38 -17.07
N ASP A 214 8.65 -0.30 -16.93
CA ASP A 214 10.01 -0.29 -16.34
C ASP A 214 9.98 -0.33 -14.80
N MET A 215 8.84 0.03 -14.19
CA MET A 215 8.64 0.05 -12.74
C MET A 215 8.41 -1.34 -12.14
N ILE A 216 7.82 -2.29 -12.89
CA ILE A 216 7.50 -3.63 -12.41
C ILE A 216 8.78 -4.41 -12.08
N VAL A 217 9.14 -4.48 -10.80
CA VAL A 217 9.95 -5.58 -10.28
C VAL A 217 9.01 -6.78 -10.22
N MET A 218 9.12 -7.69 -11.19
CA MET A 218 8.36 -8.94 -11.14
C MET A 218 8.81 -9.72 -9.91
N SER A 219 8.00 -9.74 -8.85
CA SER A 219 8.08 -10.76 -7.81
C SER A 219 7.60 -12.08 -8.43
N ALA A 220 8.50 -12.73 -9.17
CA ALA A 220 8.31 -14.09 -9.63
C ALA A 220 8.70 -15.02 -8.48
N GLY A 221 7.72 -15.44 -7.67
CA GLY A 221 7.94 -16.52 -6.70
C GLY A 221 6.79 -16.74 -5.72
N ASN A 222 6.20 -17.93 -5.78
CA ASN A 222 5.45 -18.59 -4.70
C ASN A 222 4.02 -18.16 -4.36
N HIS A 223 3.10 -18.13 -5.34
CA HIS A 223 1.65 -18.19 -5.06
C HIS A 223 0.91 -19.32 -5.81
N GLN A 224 1.61 -20.34 -6.30
CA GLN A 224 0.98 -21.47 -7.01
C GLN A 224 1.25 -22.86 -6.44
N GLU A 225 2.09 -23.01 -5.42
CA GLU A 225 2.46 -24.34 -4.89
C GLU A 225 1.68 -24.78 -3.63
N GLN A 226 0.96 -23.88 -2.96
CA GLN A 226 0.17 -24.23 -1.77
C GLN A 226 -1.25 -24.75 -2.05
N LEU A 227 -1.73 -24.72 -3.31
CA LEU A 227 -3.07 -25.22 -3.67
C LEU A 227 -3.04 -26.61 -4.34
N SER A 228 -1.86 -27.18 -4.59
CA SER A 228 -1.70 -28.52 -5.17
C SER A 228 -1.51 -29.64 -4.15
N GLU A 229 -1.04 -29.34 -2.93
CA GLU A 229 -0.79 -30.36 -1.91
C GLU A 229 -2.05 -30.79 -1.15
N GLU A 230 -3.05 -29.91 -0.97
CA GLU A 230 -4.31 -30.29 -0.30
C GLU A 230 -5.25 -31.12 -1.19
N ARG A 231 -5.12 -31.05 -2.52
CA ARG A 231 -5.90 -31.89 -3.46
C ARG A 231 -5.38 -33.31 -3.62
N SER A 232 -4.16 -33.62 -3.14
CA SER A 232 -3.59 -34.97 -3.22
C SER A 232 -3.90 -35.81 -1.97
N SER A 233 -4.13 -35.18 -0.81
CA SER A 233 -4.40 -35.89 0.45
C SER A 233 -5.86 -36.34 0.64
N GLU A 234 -6.83 -35.75 -0.08
CA GLU A 234 -8.25 -36.14 0.01
C GLU A 234 -8.66 -37.27 -0.95
N SER A 235 -7.80 -37.66 -1.91
CA SER A 235 -8.12 -38.73 -2.89
C SER A 235 -7.73 -40.16 -2.44
N SER A 236 -7.17 -40.36 -1.24
CA SER A 236 -6.71 -41.68 -0.76
C SER A 236 -7.52 -42.28 0.39
N ARG A 237 -8.74 -41.80 0.68
CA ARG A 237 -9.67 -42.46 1.62
C ARG A 237 -10.96 -42.92 0.92
N ALA A 238 -10.85 -43.96 0.11
CA ALA A 238 -11.96 -44.83 -0.25
C ALA A 238 -11.69 -46.24 0.31
N MET A 239 -12.65 -46.75 1.07
CA MET A 239 -12.63 -48.00 1.83
C MET A 239 -12.44 -49.24 0.95
N PRO A 240 -11.82 -50.33 1.45
CA PRO A 240 -11.94 -51.66 0.86
C PRO A 240 -13.21 -52.33 1.39
N ASP A 241 -14.16 -52.64 0.49
CA ASP A 241 -15.26 -53.56 0.78
C ASP A 241 -14.89 -54.94 0.21
N GLY A 242 -14.93 -55.96 1.06
CA GLY A 242 -14.45 -57.29 0.73
C GLY A 242 -14.85 -58.29 1.79
N ARG A 243 -16.07 -58.82 1.66
CA ARG A 243 -16.45 -60.21 1.97
C ARG A 243 -17.79 -60.55 1.34
#